data_AF-A0A8X6MTQ0-F1
#
_entry.id   AF-A0A8X6MTQ0-F1
#
_cell.length_a   1.000
_cell.length_b   1.000
_cell.length_c   1.000
_cell.angle_alpha   90.00
_cell.angle_beta   90.00
_cell.angle_gamma   90.00
#
_symmetry.space_group_name_H-M   'P 1'
#
loop_
_entity.id
_entity.type
_entity.pdbx_description
1 polymer ?
#
loop_
_entity_poly.entity_id
_entity_poly.type
_entity_poly.pdbx_seq_one_letter_code
_entity_poly.pdbx_strand_id
1 'polypeptide(L)'
;MYLSLSQECGDKYSMCNAYFALSEIYKRTGNLEKSTEALSKCQSQAKEKGFLVPMIFSSISFGQLDTATRKYLEANKHFETAYRTLIFYHDKLPNKIELHKLCRVMSGVGRAHKSFNRLIRVLQESPEKALCQLLTWRNTNGPFDGKITTKQDHLINLDKEEIEDEETKRSALIQQLIKEEINVTITPEV
;
A
#
# COMPACT_ATOMS: atom_id res chain seq x y z
N MET A 1 25.59 21.85 2.78
CA MET A 1 25.94 22.29 4.15
C MET A 1 25.58 21.24 5.20
N TYR A 2 24.31 20.81 5.32
CA TYR A 2 23.94 19.81 6.34
C TYR A 2 24.61 18.43 6.13
N LEU A 3 24.58 17.88 4.90
CA LEU A 3 25.22 16.58 4.60
C LEU A 3 26.74 16.60 4.82
N SER A 4 27.42 17.67 4.39
CA SER A 4 28.87 17.83 4.54
C SER A 4 29.27 17.90 6.01
N LEU A 5 28.50 18.63 6.83
CA LEU A 5 28.73 18.70 8.27
C LEU A 5 28.55 17.33 8.94
N SER A 6 27.48 16.58 8.60
CA SER A 6 27.29 15.23 9.15
C SER A 6 28.40 14.25 8.75
N GLN A 7 28.99 14.41 7.56
CA GLN A 7 30.15 13.64 7.13
C GLN A 7 31.40 13.96 7.95
N GLU A 8 31.69 15.24 8.16
CA GLU A 8 32.83 15.71 8.97
C GLU A 8 32.71 15.24 10.42
N CYS A 9 31.51 15.28 11.00
CA CYS A 9 31.26 14.79 12.36
C CYS A 9 31.15 13.26 12.46
N GLY A 10 31.12 12.52 11.34
CA GLY A 10 30.94 11.08 11.32
C GLY A 10 29.55 10.58 11.76
N ASP A 11 28.57 11.47 11.91
CA ASP A 11 27.21 11.14 12.36
C ASP A 11 26.40 10.47 11.24
N LYS A 12 26.42 9.13 11.24
CA LYS A 12 25.74 8.31 10.24
C LYS A 12 24.22 8.45 10.28
N TYR A 13 23.62 8.73 11.43
CA TYR A 13 22.16 8.88 11.52
C TYR A 13 21.73 10.19 10.85
N SER A 14 22.44 11.28 11.15
CA SER A 14 22.21 12.59 10.52
C SER A 14 22.51 12.56 9.02
N MET A 15 23.50 11.77 8.58
CA MET A 15 23.74 11.53 7.15
C MET A 15 22.54 10.87 6.47
N CYS A 16 21.92 9.84 7.07
CA CYS A 16 20.70 9.24 6.52
C CYS A 16 19.58 10.27 6.37
N ASN A 17 19.36 11.10 7.41
CA ASN A 17 18.34 12.16 7.36
C ASN A 17 18.65 13.20 6.27
N ALA A 18 19.92 13.54 6.08
CA ALA A 18 20.35 14.45 5.03
C ALA A 18 20.07 13.88 3.63
N TYR A 19 20.39 12.60 3.41
CA TYR A 19 20.08 11.91 2.15
C TYR A 19 18.58 11.79 1.90
N PHE A 20 17.79 11.48 2.93
CA PHE A 20 16.34 11.48 2.84
C PHE A 20 15.79 12.86 2.45
N ALA A 21 16.24 13.93 3.12
CA ALA A 21 15.82 15.29 2.80
C ALA A 21 16.20 15.70 1.37
N LEU A 22 17.42 15.36 0.91
CA LEU A 22 17.84 15.57 -0.47
C LEU A 22 16.91 14.84 -1.45
N SER A 23 16.51 13.62 -1.15
CA SER A 23 15.58 12.88 -2.01
C SER A 23 14.23 13.60 -2.15
N GLU A 24 13.67 14.13 -1.05
CA GLU A 24 12.41 14.86 -1.09
C GLU A 24 12.52 16.16 -1.91
N ILE A 25 13.67 16.85 -1.82
CA ILE A 25 13.96 18.03 -2.65
C ILE A 25 14.04 17.64 -4.13
N TYR A 26 14.77 16.57 -4.46
CA TYR A 26 14.89 16.09 -5.84
C TYR A 26 13.56 15.63 -6.41
N LYS A 27 12.75 14.91 -5.62
CA LYS A 27 11.39 14.51 -5.99
C LYS A 27 10.51 15.71 -6.33
N ARG A 28 10.53 16.77 -5.49
CA ARG A 28 9.75 18.00 -5.72
C ARG A 28 10.23 18.82 -6.91
N THR A 29 11.51 18.74 -7.24
CA THR A 29 12.10 19.40 -8.42
C THR A 29 12.02 18.55 -9.69
N GLY A 30 11.39 17.36 -9.62
CA GLY A 30 11.20 16.45 -10.75
C GLY A 30 12.43 15.63 -11.12
N ASN A 31 13.53 15.73 -10.37
CA ASN A 31 14.74 14.95 -10.61
C ASN A 31 14.65 13.58 -9.93
N LEU A 32 13.86 12.67 -10.54
CA LEU A 32 13.57 11.37 -9.95
C LEU A 32 14.82 10.48 -9.80
N GLU A 33 15.77 10.55 -10.74
CA GLU A 33 17.02 9.77 -10.70
C GLU A 33 17.88 10.14 -9.48
N LYS A 34 18.12 11.45 -9.26
CA LYS A 34 18.86 11.91 -8.08
C LYS A 34 18.10 11.61 -6.79
N SER A 35 16.78 11.64 -6.82
CA SER A 35 15.96 11.21 -5.69
C SER A 35 16.18 9.74 -5.34
N THR A 36 16.17 8.85 -6.35
CA THR A 36 16.44 7.42 -6.15
C THR A 36 17.86 7.15 -5.66
N GLU A 37 18.87 7.87 -6.17
CA GLU A 37 20.25 7.73 -5.71
C GLU A 37 20.39 8.13 -4.24
N ALA A 38 19.80 9.28 -3.86
CA ALA A 38 19.82 9.77 -2.48
C ALA A 38 19.11 8.79 -1.52
N LEU A 39 17.94 8.26 -1.89
CA LEU A 39 17.26 7.23 -1.10
C LEU A 39 18.07 5.94 -0.97
N SER A 40 18.75 5.52 -2.05
CA SER A 40 19.60 4.32 -2.02
C SER A 40 20.75 4.46 -1.03
N LYS A 41 21.39 5.64 -0.99
CA LYS A 41 22.44 5.96 -0.01
C LYS A 41 21.87 5.95 1.41
N CYS A 42 20.72 6.58 1.64
CA CYS A 42 20.03 6.57 2.93
C CYS A 42 19.74 5.13 3.39
N GLN A 43 19.13 4.31 2.55
CA GLN A 43 18.70 2.96 2.90
C GLN A 43 19.90 2.02 3.11
N SER A 44 20.96 2.14 2.30
CA SER A 44 22.19 1.36 2.47
C SER A 44 22.84 1.63 3.83
N GLN A 45 23.00 2.90 4.20
CA GLN A 45 23.58 3.28 5.51
C GLN A 45 22.67 2.88 6.67
N ALA A 46 21.36 3.10 6.54
CA ALA A 46 20.39 2.71 7.54
C ALA A 46 20.42 1.19 7.78
N LYS A 47 20.53 0.39 6.72
CA LYS A 47 20.64 -1.07 6.81
C LYS A 47 21.95 -1.51 7.47
N GLU A 48 23.08 -0.90 7.09
CA GLU A 48 24.40 -1.21 7.66
C GLU A 48 24.44 -0.95 9.18
N LYS A 49 23.83 0.15 9.63
CA LYS A 49 23.86 0.57 11.04
C LYS A 49 22.63 0.15 11.85
N GLY A 50 21.64 -0.49 11.22
CA GLY A 50 20.39 -0.89 11.87
C GLY A 50 19.48 0.29 12.26
N PHE A 51 19.55 1.42 11.54
CA PHE A 51 18.70 2.58 11.80
C PHE A 51 17.29 2.39 11.24
N LEU A 52 16.38 1.98 12.11
CA LEU A 52 15.01 1.60 11.74
C LEU A 52 14.17 2.76 11.20
N VAL A 53 14.22 3.93 11.82
CA VAL A 53 13.42 5.10 11.41
C VAL A 53 13.81 5.57 9.99
N PRO A 54 15.10 5.81 9.68
CA PRO A 54 15.53 6.09 8.31
C PRO A 54 15.18 4.97 7.31
N MET A 55 15.22 3.71 7.73
CA MET A 55 14.84 2.57 6.88
C MET A 55 13.34 2.59 6.52
N ILE A 56 12.47 2.90 7.48
CA ILE A 56 11.02 3.01 7.26
C ILE A 56 10.72 4.17 6.31
N PHE A 57 11.26 5.37 6.58
CA PHE A 57 10.99 6.54 5.77
C PHE A 57 11.54 6.43 4.35
N SER A 58 12.77 5.92 4.18
CA SER A 58 13.31 5.69 2.84
C SER A 58 12.47 4.68 2.04
N SER A 59 11.97 3.62 2.68
CA SER A 59 11.06 2.67 2.04
C SER A 59 9.74 3.32 1.62
N ILE A 60 9.13 4.16 2.45
CA ILE A 60 7.92 4.92 2.08
C ILE A 60 8.20 5.83 0.88
N SER A 61 9.30 6.58 0.89
CA SER A 61 9.63 7.49 -0.22
C SER A 61 9.92 6.75 -1.52
N PHE A 62 10.55 5.57 -1.49
CA PHE A 62 10.64 4.71 -2.67
C PHE A 62 9.25 4.32 -3.20
N GLY A 63 8.34 3.92 -2.32
CA GLY A 63 6.97 3.59 -2.73
C GLY A 63 6.22 4.77 -3.36
N GLN A 64 6.48 5.99 -2.90
CA GLN A 64 5.94 7.20 -3.52
C GLN A 64 6.55 7.49 -4.90
N LEU A 65 7.86 7.29 -5.08
CA LEU A 65 8.52 7.45 -6.39
C LEU A 65 8.01 6.44 -7.41
N ASP A 66 7.84 5.18 -6.99
CA ASP A 66 7.26 4.16 -7.84
C ASP A 66 5.80 4.45 -8.18
N THR A 67 5.04 5.02 -7.24
CA THR A 67 3.69 5.51 -7.53
C THR A 67 3.71 6.63 -8.58
N ALA A 68 4.61 7.61 -8.44
CA ALA A 68 4.75 8.71 -9.39
C ALA A 68 5.16 8.23 -10.79
N THR A 69 5.93 7.15 -10.87
CA THR A 69 6.35 6.51 -12.13
C THR A 69 5.42 5.39 -12.61
N ARG A 70 4.23 5.25 -11.98
CA ARG A 70 3.21 4.23 -12.29
C ARG A 70 3.67 2.77 -12.13
N LYS A 71 4.76 2.53 -11.40
CA LYS A 71 5.31 1.21 -11.06
C LYS A 71 4.62 0.63 -9.82
N TYR A 72 3.30 0.47 -9.86
CA TYR A 72 2.58 0.29 -8.60
C TYR A 72 2.82 -1.03 -7.86
N LEU A 73 3.29 -2.08 -8.56
CA LEU A 73 3.66 -3.33 -7.91
C LEU A 73 4.91 -3.14 -7.03
N GLU A 74 5.91 -2.41 -7.53
CA GLU A 74 7.12 -2.07 -6.77
C GLU A 74 6.77 -1.12 -5.63
N ALA A 75 5.89 -0.13 -5.88
CA ALA A 75 5.39 0.75 -4.84
C ALA A 75 4.80 -0.01 -3.64
N ASN A 76 3.97 -1.03 -3.92
CA ASN A 76 3.40 -1.87 -2.88
C ASN A 76 4.47 -2.63 -2.08
N LYS A 77 5.49 -3.20 -2.75
CA LYS A 77 6.59 -3.91 -2.06
C LYS A 77 7.34 -2.98 -1.10
N HIS A 78 7.55 -1.73 -1.51
CA HIS A 78 8.22 -0.73 -0.68
C HIS A 78 7.38 -0.31 0.54
N PHE A 79 6.08 -0.06 0.36
CA PHE A 79 5.17 0.23 1.48
C PHE A 79 5.04 -0.95 2.44
N GLU A 80 4.97 -2.17 1.92
CA GLU A 80 4.91 -3.39 2.73
C GLU A 80 6.20 -3.62 3.51
N THR A 81 7.36 -3.38 2.89
CA THR A 81 8.66 -3.41 3.59
C THR A 81 8.67 -2.43 4.77
N ALA A 82 8.23 -1.19 4.56
CA ALA A 82 8.16 -0.19 5.62
C ALA A 82 7.27 -0.65 6.80
N TYR A 83 6.11 -1.21 6.50
CA TYR A 83 5.17 -1.68 7.52
C TYR A 83 5.68 -2.92 8.26
N ARG A 84 6.30 -3.86 7.55
CA ARG A 84 6.93 -5.05 8.17
C ARG A 84 8.08 -4.66 9.10
N THR A 85 8.95 -3.74 8.69
CA THR A 85 10.03 -3.23 9.54
C THR A 85 9.47 -2.57 10.81
N LEU A 86 8.39 -1.79 10.69
CA LEU A 86 7.73 -1.19 11.85
C LEU A 86 7.16 -2.25 12.80
N ILE A 87 6.39 -3.23 12.30
CA ILE A 87 5.77 -4.27 13.13
C ILE A 87 6.84 -5.10 13.83
N PHE A 88 7.87 -5.53 13.10
CA PHE A 88 8.90 -6.43 13.63
C PHE A 88 9.73 -5.77 14.74
N TYR A 89 9.95 -4.45 14.66
CA TYR A 89 10.73 -3.70 15.64
C TYR A 89 9.89 -2.72 16.47
N HIS A 90 8.59 -2.96 16.57
CA HIS A 90 7.60 -2.04 17.12
C HIS A 90 7.96 -1.54 18.53
N ASP A 91 8.52 -2.40 19.37
CA ASP A 91 8.86 -2.06 20.76
C ASP A 91 10.14 -1.25 20.89
N LYS A 92 10.98 -1.20 19.86
CA LYS A 92 12.26 -0.48 19.85
C LYS A 92 12.18 0.92 19.23
N LEU A 93 10.99 1.35 18.80
CA LEU A 93 10.82 2.57 18.02
C LEU A 93 10.24 3.71 18.85
N PRO A 94 10.86 4.91 18.82
CA PRO A 94 10.21 6.12 19.30
C PRO A 94 9.04 6.49 18.38
N ASN A 95 7.97 7.09 18.93
CA ASN A 95 6.79 7.56 18.17
C ASN A 95 6.10 6.47 17.32
N LYS A 96 6.00 5.26 17.88
CA LYS A 96 5.45 4.09 17.21
C LYS A 96 4.00 4.26 16.72
N ILE A 97 3.18 5.05 17.43
CA ILE A 97 1.75 5.23 17.11
C ILE A 97 1.60 6.04 15.82
N GLU A 98 2.33 7.16 15.68
CA GLU A 98 2.30 8.00 14.49
C GLU A 98 2.86 7.26 13.27
N LEU A 99 3.99 6.57 13.45
CA LEU A 99 4.59 5.73 12.41
C LEU A 99 3.66 4.60 11.99
N HIS A 100 2.93 3.99 12.92
CA HIS A 100 1.95 2.95 12.63
C HIS A 100 0.80 3.46 11.78
N LYS A 101 0.22 4.60 12.11
CA LYS A 101 -0.83 5.22 11.29
C LYS A 101 -0.33 5.49 9.87
N LEU A 102 0.86 6.09 9.73
CA LEU A 102 1.46 6.38 8.42
C LEU A 102 1.70 5.11 7.60
N CYS A 103 2.39 4.11 8.16
CA CYS A 103 2.70 2.88 7.44
C CYS A 103 1.44 2.08 7.08
N ARG A 104 0.40 2.10 7.92
CA ARG A 104 -0.90 1.48 7.62
C ARG A 104 -1.57 2.16 6.43
N VAL A 105 -1.60 3.50 6.38
CA VAL A 105 -2.15 4.27 5.25
C VAL A 105 -1.38 3.97 3.98
N MET A 106 -0.05 4.06 4.02
CA MET A 106 0.81 3.82 2.85
C MET A 106 0.69 2.38 2.32
N SER A 107 0.60 1.39 3.21
CA SER A 107 0.31 0.00 2.82
C SER A 107 -1.08 -0.14 2.18
N GLY A 108 -2.08 0.59 2.69
CA GLY A 108 -3.41 0.68 2.08
C GLY A 108 -3.35 1.22 0.65
N VAL A 109 -2.60 2.29 0.42
CA VAL A 109 -2.35 2.87 -0.91
C VAL A 109 -1.68 1.86 -1.83
N GLY A 110 -0.63 1.16 -1.35
CA GLY A 110 0.02 0.08 -2.09
C GLY A 110 -0.95 -1.03 -2.55
N ARG A 111 -1.83 -1.47 -1.64
CA ARG A 111 -2.86 -2.47 -1.94
C ARG A 111 -3.88 -1.97 -2.97
N ALA A 112 -4.34 -0.73 -2.84
CA ALA A 112 -5.26 -0.12 -3.81
C ALA A 112 -4.62 -0.10 -5.21
N HIS A 113 -3.36 0.32 -5.31
CA HIS A 113 -2.69 0.31 -6.61
C HIS A 113 -2.45 -1.09 -7.16
N LYS A 114 -2.17 -2.08 -6.31
CA LYS A 114 -2.05 -3.48 -6.70
C LYS A 114 -3.37 -4.00 -7.28
N SER A 115 -4.49 -3.72 -6.63
CA SER A 115 -5.83 -4.05 -7.12
C SER A 115 -6.15 -3.34 -8.44
N PHE A 116 -5.80 -2.06 -8.57
CA PHE A 116 -5.97 -1.31 -9.81
C PHE A 116 -5.13 -1.88 -10.97
N ASN A 117 -3.87 -2.24 -10.72
CA ASN A 117 -3.02 -2.91 -11.71
C ASN A 117 -3.62 -4.24 -12.18
N ARG A 118 -4.25 -4.99 -11.27
CA ARG A 118 -4.96 -6.23 -11.62
C ARG A 118 -6.14 -5.94 -12.53
N LEU A 119 -6.98 -4.96 -12.16
CA LEU A 119 -8.12 -4.54 -12.96
C LEU A 119 -7.73 -4.12 -14.38
N ILE A 120 -6.67 -3.32 -14.55
CA ILE A 120 -6.18 -2.94 -15.88
C ILE A 120 -5.84 -4.16 -16.72
N ARG A 121 -5.16 -5.17 -16.14
CA ARG A 121 -4.81 -6.39 -16.89
C ARG A 121 -6.04 -7.15 -17.33
N VAL A 122 -7.05 -7.25 -16.47
CA VAL A 122 -8.36 -7.84 -16.81
C VAL A 122 -8.98 -7.12 -18.01
N LEU A 123 -9.01 -5.80 -17.97
CA LEU A 123 -9.62 -4.96 -19.00
C LEU A 123 -8.86 -4.93 -20.34
N GLN A 124 -7.61 -5.40 -20.36
CA GLN A 124 -6.82 -5.60 -21.57
C GLN A 124 -7.11 -6.93 -22.26
N GLU A 125 -7.85 -7.84 -21.62
CA GLU A 125 -8.34 -9.08 -22.23
C GLU A 125 -9.66 -8.85 -22.99
N SER A 126 -10.07 -9.79 -23.84
CA SER A 126 -11.39 -9.67 -24.51
C SER A 126 -12.51 -9.64 -23.45
N PRO A 127 -13.63 -8.94 -23.69
CA PRO A 127 -14.68 -8.72 -22.69
C PRO A 127 -15.22 -10.01 -22.06
N GLU A 128 -15.31 -11.09 -22.85
CA GLU A 128 -15.80 -12.40 -22.42
C GLU A 128 -14.80 -13.07 -21.46
N LYS A 129 -13.51 -12.93 -21.74
CA LYS A 129 -12.43 -13.52 -20.94
C LYS A 129 -12.23 -12.77 -19.62
N ALA A 130 -12.30 -11.44 -19.69
CA ALA A 130 -12.31 -10.55 -18.54
C ALA A 130 -13.48 -10.84 -17.59
N LEU A 131 -14.70 -11.00 -18.13
CA LEU A 131 -15.90 -11.30 -17.36
C LEU A 131 -15.80 -12.69 -16.69
N CYS A 132 -15.33 -13.71 -17.41
CA CYS A 132 -15.12 -15.04 -16.85
C CYS A 132 -14.10 -15.03 -15.69
N GLN A 133 -12.98 -14.32 -15.82
CA GLN A 133 -11.98 -14.23 -14.74
C GLN A 133 -12.47 -13.44 -13.54
N LEU A 134 -13.22 -12.33 -13.74
CA LEU A 134 -13.84 -11.57 -12.66
C LEU A 134 -14.89 -12.39 -11.90
N LEU A 135 -15.75 -13.11 -12.63
CA LEU A 135 -16.77 -13.98 -12.03
C LEU A 135 -16.13 -15.15 -11.28
N THR A 136 -15.07 -15.75 -11.83
CA THR A 136 -14.32 -16.82 -11.16
C THR A 136 -13.66 -16.31 -9.88
N TRP A 137 -12.94 -15.19 -9.94
CA TRP A 137 -12.34 -14.58 -8.74
C TRP A 137 -13.38 -14.24 -7.68
N ARG A 138 -14.50 -13.60 -8.07
CA ARG A 138 -15.60 -13.22 -7.17
C ARG A 138 -16.25 -14.43 -6.50
N ASN A 139 -16.47 -15.52 -7.26
CA ASN A 139 -17.27 -16.66 -6.80
C ASN A 139 -16.42 -17.75 -6.12
N THR A 140 -15.14 -17.90 -6.49
CA THR A 140 -14.29 -19.01 -5.98
C THR A 140 -13.09 -18.53 -5.18
N ASN A 141 -12.81 -17.22 -5.12
CA ASN A 141 -11.56 -16.66 -4.59
C ASN A 141 -10.30 -17.26 -5.28
N GLY A 142 -10.45 -17.81 -6.49
CA GLY A 142 -9.39 -18.46 -7.26
C GLY A 142 -8.36 -17.47 -7.84
N PRO A 143 -7.17 -17.95 -8.22
CA PRO A 143 -6.13 -17.11 -8.81
C PRO A 143 -6.54 -16.61 -10.20
N PHE A 144 -6.01 -15.44 -10.55
CA PHE A 144 -6.15 -14.86 -11.89
C PHE A 144 -5.04 -15.41 -12.78
N ASP A 145 -5.38 -15.79 -14.02
CA ASP A 145 -4.48 -16.56 -14.89
C ASP A 145 -3.24 -15.77 -15.38
N GLY A 146 -3.25 -14.44 -15.26
CA GLY A 146 -2.09 -13.60 -15.53
C GLY A 146 -1.12 -13.55 -14.35
N LYS A 147 -0.13 -14.45 -14.26
CA LYS A 147 0.94 -14.50 -13.21
C LYS A 147 0.57 -13.76 -11.91
N ILE A 148 -0.39 -14.31 -11.17
CA ILE A 148 -0.73 -13.86 -9.82
C ILE A 148 -0.27 -14.92 -8.84
N THR A 149 0.54 -14.50 -7.86
CA THR A 149 0.78 -15.30 -6.67
C THR A 149 -0.48 -15.38 -5.80
N THR A 150 -0.65 -16.53 -5.15
CA THR A 150 -1.89 -16.99 -4.52
C THR A 150 -2.33 -16.12 -3.34
N LYS A 151 -3.61 -16.28 -2.96
CA LYS A 151 -4.37 -15.55 -1.91
C LYS A 151 -3.66 -15.44 -0.54
N GLN A 152 -2.70 -16.32 -0.24
CA GLN A 152 -1.94 -16.31 1.01
C GLN A 152 -0.89 -15.19 1.10
N ASP A 153 -0.48 -14.60 -0.02
CA ASP A 153 0.46 -13.47 -0.01
C ASP A 153 -0.17 -12.14 0.46
N HIS A 154 -1.47 -12.12 0.82
CA HIS A 154 -2.24 -10.88 1.04
C HIS A 154 -2.88 -10.76 2.42
N LEU A 155 -2.71 -11.77 3.29
CA LEU A 155 -3.39 -11.79 4.58
C LEU A 155 -2.35 -11.96 5.70
N ILE A 156 -2.02 -10.86 6.38
CA ILE A 156 -1.70 -10.96 7.80
C ILE A 156 -3.00 -11.45 8.45
N ASN A 157 -2.91 -12.56 9.18
CA ASN A 157 -4.07 -13.16 9.80
C ASN A 157 -4.62 -12.24 10.91
N LEU A 158 -5.81 -11.66 10.67
CA LEU A 158 -6.52 -10.76 11.57
C LEU A 158 -7.38 -11.51 12.58
N ASP A 159 -7.35 -12.86 12.62
CA ASP A 159 -8.02 -13.73 13.61
C ASP A 159 -7.55 -13.51 15.07
N LYS A 160 -6.93 -12.37 15.39
CA LYS A 160 -6.66 -11.92 16.76
C LYS A 160 -7.34 -10.60 17.15
N GLU A 161 -8.11 -9.95 16.28
CA GLU A 161 -8.91 -8.78 16.67
C GLU A 161 -10.34 -8.91 16.16
N GLU A 162 -11.28 -9.07 17.11
CA GLU A 162 -12.71 -9.23 16.87
C GLU A 162 -13.37 -8.01 16.20
N ILE A 163 -14.49 -8.31 15.53
CA ILE A 163 -15.16 -7.59 14.45
C ILE A 163 -16.40 -6.85 14.99
N GLU A 164 -16.66 -5.62 14.54
CA GLU A 164 -18.01 -5.03 14.56
C GLU A 164 -18.67 -5.21 13.17
N ASP A 165 -19.82 -5.88 13.15
CA ASP A 165 -20.48 -6.39 11.96
C ASP A 165 -21.41 -5.35 11.29
N GLU A 166 -20.99 -4.87 10.11
CA GLU A 166 -21.79 -4.05 9.19
C GLU A 166 -22.73 -4.90 8.29
N GLU A 167 -22.65 -6.25 8.29
CA GLU A 167 -23.61 -7.11 7.57
C GLU A 167 -25.02 -7.03 8.16
N THR A 168 -25.14 -6.80 9.46
CA THR A 168 -26.44 -6.57 10.11
C THR A 168 -27.12 -5.30 9.61
N LYS A 169 -26.36 -4.24 9.28
CA LYS A 169 -26.91 -3.00 8.70
C LYS A 169 -27.26 -3.17 7.22
N ARG A 170 -26.46 -3.95 6.49
CA ARG A 170 -26.65 -4.21 5.05
C ARG A 170 -27.87 -5.10 4.78
N SER A 171 -28.12 -6.08 5.64
CA SER A 171 -29.30 -6.96 5.56
C SER A 171 -30.62 -6.22 5.85
N ALA A 172 -30.61 -5.26 6.79
CA ALA A 172 -31.77 -4.40 7.07
C ALA A 172 -32.16 -3.51 5.87
N LEU A 173 -31.17 -2.94 5.17
CA LEU A 173 -31.40 -2.08 4.00
C LEU A 173 -31.97 -2.88 2.80
N ILE A 174 -31.52 -4.12 2.60
CA ILE A 174 -31.99 -5.00 1.53
C ILE A 174 -33.47 -5.37 1.73
N GLN A 175 -33.92 -5.62 2.96
CA GLN A 175 -35.34 -5.91 3.22
C GLN A 175 -36.27 -4.71 3.01
N GLN A 176 -35.77 -3.49 3.21
CA GLN A 176 -36.53 -2.27 2.97
C GLN A 176 -36.78 -2.04 1.47
N LEU A 177 -35.77 -2.27 0.64
CA LEU A 177 -35.85 -2.11 -0.82
C LEU A 177 -36.80 -3.14 -1.47
N ILE A 178 -36.86 -4.37 -0.94
CA ILE A 178 -37.77 -5.41 -1.44
C ILE A 178 -39.24 -5.07 -1.16
N LYS A 179 -39.55 -4.42 -0.03
CA LYS A 179 -40.94 -3.98 0.28
C LYS A 179 -41.41 -2.86 -0.63
N GLU A 180 -40.51 -2.00 -1.10
CA GLU A 180 -40.84 -0.90 -2.02
C GLU A 180 -41.14 -1.41 -3.44
N GLU A 181 -40.45 -2.45 -3.92
CA GLU A 181 -40.72 -3.06 -5.24
C GLU A 181 -42.07 -3.81 -5.32
N ILE A 182 -42.50 -4.45 -4.21
CA ILE A 182 -43.78 -5.20 -4.18
C ILE A 182 -45.00 -4.26 -4.22
N ASN A 183 -44.90 -3.05 -3.66
CA ASN A 183 -45.99 -2.07 -3.72
C ASN A 183 -46.17 -1.44 -5.11
N VAL A 184 -45.14 -1.48 -5.97
CA VAL A 184 -45.20 -0.98 -7.35
C VAL A 184 -45.85 -1.98 -8.31
N THR A 185 -45.86 -3.28 -7.97
CA THR A 185 -46.38 -4.35 -8.83
C THR A 185 -47.86 -4.69 -8.59
N ILE A 186 -48.50 -4.12 -7.57
CA ILE A 186 -49.91 -4.42 -7.21
C ILE A 186 -50.90 -3.38 -7.75
N THR A 187 -50.48 -2.28 -8.41
CA THR A 187 -51.43 -1.41 -9.14
C THR A 187 -51.77 -2.03 -10.50
N PRO A 188 -52.97 -2.61 -10.70
CA PRO A 188 -53.36 -3.23 -11.95
C PRO A 188 -54.10 -2.20 -12.80
N GLU A 189 -53.55 -1.81 -13.94
CA GLU A 189 -54.29 -1.04 -14.94
C GLU A 189 -54.53 -1.99 -16.13
N VAL A 190 -55.72 -2.59 -16.22
CA VAL A 190 -57.03 -2.04 -16.68
C VAL A 190 -57.04 -1.85 -18.18
#